data_AF-A0A0G1LM88-F1
#
_entry.id   AF-A0A0G1LM88-F1
#
_cell.length_a   1.000
_cell.length_b   1.000
_cell.length_c   1.000
_cell.angle_alpha   90.00
_cell.angle_beta   90.00
_cell.angle_gamma   90.00
#
_symmetry.space_group_name_H-M   'P 1'
#
loop_
_entity.id
_entity.type
_entity.pdbx_description
1 polymer ?
#
loop_
_entity_poly.entity_id
_entity_poly.type
_entity_poly.pdbx_seq_one_letter_code
_entity_poly.pdbx_strand_id
1 'polypeptide(L)'
;MLGVGGIFVEVMKDVTFRFAPLMYYDADQMIHTLKSSAVFHGTRGKQPLDRQALIEALLKVSSLAINHPEITELDINPLLVKPKGQGVIALDCRLTVTM
;
A
#
# COMPACT_ATOMS: atom_id res chain seq x y z
N MET A 1 6.18 1.89 -4.43
CA MET A 1 6.22 0.41 -4.32
C MET A 1 5.08 -0.01 -3.39
N LEU A 2 4.41 -1.13 -3.69
CA LEU A 2 3.52 -1.79 -2.73
C LEU A 2 4.04 -3.20 -2.49
N GLY A 3 4.11 -3.61 -1.23
CA GLY A 3 4.44 -4.96 -0.84
C GLY A 3 3.59 -5.37 0.35
N VAL A 4 3.44 -6.67 0.56
CA VAL A 4 2.94 -7.17 1.84
C VAL A 4 4.03 -7.00 2.91
N GLY A 5 3.66 -6.99 4.19
CA GLY A 5 4.58 -6.89 5.33
C GLY A 5 4.73 -8.22 6.09
N GLY A 6 5.80 -8.37 6.87
CA GLY A 6 6.06 -9.54 7.74
C GLY A 6 6.96 -10.62 7.13
N ILE A 7 7.15 -11.71 7.86
CA ILE A 7 8.07 -12.83 7.53
C ILE A 7 7.94 -13.41 6.11
N PHE A 8 6.77 -13.29 5.49
CA PHE A 8 6.54 -13.79 4.13
C PHE A 8 7.23 -12.95 3.04
N VAL A 9 7.65 -11.72 3.34
CA VAL A 9 8.18 -10.73 2.37
C VAL A 9 9.64 -10.94 2.07
N GLU A 10 10.44 -11.17 3.12
CA GLU A 10 11.89 -11.40 3.01
C GLU A 10 12.19 -12.61 2.13
N VAL A 11 11.29 -13.60 2.12
CA VAL A 11 11.43 -14.83 1.36
C VAL A 11 10.73 -14.76 -0.01
N MET A 12 9.52 -14.20 -0.11
CA MET A 12 8.68 -14.30 -1.33
C MET A 12 8.85 -13.13 -2.31
N LYS A 13 9.46 -12.03 -1.88
CA LYS A 13 9.61 -10.78 -2.67
C LYS A 13 8.31 -10.37 -3.36
N ASP A 14 7.19 -10.42 -2.63
CA ASP A 14 5.86 -10.12 -3.16
C ASP A 14 5.62 -8.60 -3.17
N VAL A 15 6.05 -7.97 -4.27
CA VAL A 15 6.03 -6.52 -4.45
C VAL A 15 5.55 -6.15 -5.85
N THR A 16 4.95 -4.97 -5.97
CA THR A 16 4.52 -4.37 -7.23
C THR A 16 4.96 -2.91 -7.31
N PHE A 17 5.25 -2.46 -8.54
CA PHE A 17 5.76 -1.11 -8.82
C PHE A 17 4.89 -0.42 -9.86
N ARG A 18 4.70 0.89 -9.67
CA ARG A 18 4.07 1.81 -10.61
C ARG A 18 4.73 3.18 -10.45
N PHE A 19 4.68 3.96 -11.53
CA PHE A 19 5.06 5.37 -11.50
C PHE A 19 3.88 6.21 -11.04
N ALA A 20 4.16 7.31 -10.34
CA ALA A 20 3.19 8.36 -10.11
C ALA A 20 3.04 9.25 -11.37
N PRO A 21 1.88 9.89 -11.59
CA PRO A 21 0.67 9.81 -10.79
C PRO A 21 -0.08 8.48 -10.97
N LEU A 22 -0.60 7.92 -9.88
CA LEU A 22 -1.46 6.74 -9.92
C LEU A 22 -2.91 7.13 -10.21
N MET A 23 -3.56 6.38 -11.10
CA MET A 23 -5.01 6.34 -11.20
C MET A 23 -5.58 5.22 -10.34
N TYR A 24 -6.89 5.25 -10.10
CA TYR A 24 -7.59 4.19 -9.35
C TYR A 24 -7.26 2.80 -9.92
N TYR A 25 -7.27 2.66 -11.26
CA TYR A 25 -6.93 1.41 -11.93
C TYR A 25 -5.50 0.93 -11.61
N ASP A 26 -4.52 1.83 -11.53
CA ASP A 26 -3.14 1.46 -11.20
C ASP A 26 -3.04 0.91 -9.79
N ALA A 27 -3.64 1.59 -8.81
CA ALA A 27 -3.65 1.16 -7.41
C ALA A 27 -4.41 -0.17 -7.23
N ASP A 28 -5.55 -0.31 -7.90
CA ASP A 28 -6.34 -1.54 -7.93
C ASP A 28 -5.54 -2.73 -8.47
N GLN A 29 -4.81 -2.52 -9.58
CA GLN A 29 -3.94 -3.51 -10.19
C GLN A 29 -2.70 -3.82 -9.37
N MET A 30 -2.11 -2.83 -8.69
CA MET A 30 -0.99 -3.06 -7.77
C MET A 30 -1.36 -4.05 -6.66
N ILE A 31 -2.60 -3.97 -6.14
CA ILE A 31 -3.10 -4.90 -5.13
C ILE A 31 -3.41 -6.26 -5.76
N HIS A 32 -4.05 -6.27 -6.92
CA HIS A 32 -4.46 -7.52 -7.60
C HIS A 32 -3.26 -8.39 -8.00
N THR A 33 -2.16 -7.76 -8.41
CA THR A 33 -0.95 -8.44 -8.91
C THR A 33 -0.02 -8.96 -7.81
N LEU A 34 -0.31 -8.68 -6.54
CA LEU A 34 0.37 -9.34 -5.42
C LEU A 34 0.04 -10.84 -5.43
N LYS A 35 1.04 -11.69 -5.24
CA LYS A 35 0.87 -13.15 -5.10
C LYS A 35 -0.06 -13.47 -3.92
N SER A 36 -0.01 -12.63 -2.90
CA SER A 36 -0.84 -12.72 -1.70
C SER A 36 -2.18 -11.98 -1.80
N SER A 37 -2.59 -11.48 -2.97
CA SER A 37 -3.84 -10.72 -3.14
C SER A 37 -5.10 -11.43 -2.62
N ALA A 38 -5.07 -12.77 -2.53
CA ALA A 38 -6.10 -13.58 -1.90
C ALA A 38 -6.43 -13.16 -0.45
N VAL A 39 -5.47 -12.63 0.32
CA VAL A 39 -5.71 -12.22 1.72
C VAL A 39 -6.72 -11.08 1.84
N PHE A 40 -6.88 -10.27 0.80
CA PHE A 40 -7.86 -9.19 0.78
C PHE A 40 -9.31 -9.70 0.70
N HIS A 41 -9.53 -10.94 0.26
CA HIS A 41 -10.86 -11.55 0.15
C HIS A 41 -11.32 -12.20 1.46
N GLY A 42 -10.46 -12.22 2.48
CA GLY A 42 -10.70 -12.97 3.71
C GLY A 42 -10.29 -14.44 3.57
N THR A 43 -10.06 -15.09 4.71
CA THR A 43 -9.75 -16.52 4.79
C THR A 43 -10.68 -17.17 5.81
N ARG A 44 -10.62 -18.49 5.97
CA ARG A 44 -11.52 -19.22 6.89
C ARG A 44 -11.45 -18.61 8.30
N GLY A 45 -12.56 -17.98 8.72
CA GLY A 45 -12.70 -17.34 10.04
C GLY A 45 -12.19 -15.90 10.13
N LYS A 46 -11.72 -15.28 9.04
CA LYS A 46 -11.26 -13.88 9.01
C LYS A 46 -12.07 -13.05 8.03
N GLN A 47 -12.43 -11.83 8.46
CA GLN A 47 -13.08 -10.86 7.59
C GLN A 47 -12.14 -10.42 6.44
N PRO A 48 -12.68 -10.05 5.27
CA PRO A 48 -11.91 -9.40 4.20
C PRO A 48 -11.20 -8.15 4.72
N LEU A 49 -10.05 -7.82 4.13
CA LEU A 49 -9.33 -6.58 4.44
C LEU A 49 -9.97 -5.39 3.70
N ASP A 50 -9.75 -4.19 4.21
CA ASP A 50 -10.24 -2.94 3.62
C ASP A 50 -9.43 -2.52 2.38
N ARG A 51 -9.67 -3.23 1.28
CA ARG A 51 -9.03 -2.98 -0.01
C ARG A 51 -9.28 -1.57 -0.54
N GLN A 52 -10.48 -1.05 -0.35
CA GLN A 52 -10.85 0.29 -0.82
C GLN A 52 -10.01 1.36 -0.11
N ALA A 53 -9.88 1.25 1.22
CA ALA A 53 -9.05 2.17 1.98
C ALA A 53 -7.56 2.09 1.60
N LEU A 54 -7.05 0.90 1.24
CA LEU A 54 -5.69 0.77 0.71
C LEU A 54 -5.52 1.49 -0.63
N ILE A 55 -6.48 1.36 -1.56
CA ILE A 55 -6.46 2.09 -2.83
C ILE A 55 -6.41 3.59 -2.58
N GLU A 56 -7.28 4.11 -1.71
CA GLU A 56 -7.31 5.53 -1.38
C GLU A 56 -6.01 6.03 -0.76
N ALA A 57 -5.36 5.23 0.10
CA ALA A 57 -4.06 5.57 0.65
C ALA A 57 -2.97 5.62 -0.43
N LEU A 58 -2.94 4.67 -1.36
CA LEU A 58 -2.00 4.68 -2.48
C LEU A 58 -2.17 5.91 -3.37
N LEU A 59 -3.41 6.30 -3.67
CA LEU A 59 -3.71 7.51 -4.44
C LEU A 59 -3.26 8.77 -3.70
N LYS A 60 -3.50 8.84 -2.38
CA LYS A 60 -3.03 9.97 -1.54
C LYS A 60 -1.51 10.07 -1.50
N VAL A 61 -0.81 8.94 -1.35
CA VAL A 61 0.67 8.91 -1.39
C VAL A 61 1.18 9.35 -2.76
N SER A 62 0.56 8.89 -3.84
CA SER A 62 0.90 9.34 -5.18
C SER A 62 0.68 10.83 -5.36
N SER A 63 -0.43 11.38 -4.84
CA SER A 63 -0.70 12.82 -4.91
C SER A 63 0.31 13.62 -4.08
N LEU A 64 0.70 13.12 -2.90
CA LEU A 64 1.70 13.76 -2.06
C LEU A 64 3.04 13.87 -2.79
N ALA A 65 3.50 12.78 -3.42
CA ALA A 65 4.76 12.76 -4.16
C ALA A 65 4.78 13.70 -5.38
N ILE A 66 3.63 13.92 -6.03
CA ILE A 66 3.52 14.83 -7.19
C ILE A 66 3.45 16.30 -6.76
N ASN A 67 2.75 16.58 -5.66
CA ASN A 67 2.49 17.94 -5.23
C ASN A 67 3.62 18.52 -4.36
N HIS A 68 4.51 17.68 -3.85
CA HIS A 68 5.61 18.05 -2.97
C HIS A 68 6.95 17.54 -3.54
N PRO A 69 7.51 18.21 -4.56
CA PRO A 69 8.76 17.79 -5.18
C PRO A 69 9.97 17.82 -4.22
N GLU A 70 9.85 18.50 -3.08
CA GLU A 70 10.83 18.48 -2.00
C GLU A 70 10.95 17.10 -1.33
N ILE A 71 9.95 16.23 -1.46
CA ILE A 71 9.98 14.86 -0.93
C ILE A 71 10.79 13.98 -1.88
N THR A 72 11.95 13.52 -1.42
CA THR A 72 12.83 12.64 -2.20
C THR A 72 12.65 11.17 -1.89
N GLU A 73 12.18 10.84 -0.69
CA GLU A 73 11.85 9.48 -0.27
C GLU A 73 10.64 9.51 0.66
N LEU A 74 9.70 8.59 0.45
CA LEU A 74 8.60 8.29 1.35
C LEU A 74 8.49 6.78 1.53
N ASP A 75 8.61 6.34 2.76
CA ASP A 75 8.53 4.93 3.15
C ASP A 75 7.50 4.77 4.27
N ILE A 76 6.44 4.02 4.01
CA ILE A 76 5.40 3.68 4.99
C ILE A 76 5.48 2.19 5.25
N ASN A 77 6.13 1.83 6.36
CA ASN A 77 6.29 0.44 6.76
C ASN A 77 6.43 0.36 8.29
N PRO A 78 5.46 -0.20 9.02
CA PRO A 78 4.32 -0.97 8.52
C PRO A 78 3.09 -0.12 8.16
N LEU A 79 2.39 -0.52 7.09
CA LEU A 79 1.04 -0.08 6.77
C LEU A 79 0.04 -1.19 7.12
N LEU A 80 -0.80 -0.96 8.14
CA LEU A 80 -1.80 -1.92 8.58
C LEU A 80 -3.13 -1.71 7.83
N VAL A 81 -3.54 -2.71 7.06
CA VAL A 81 -4.89 -2.78 6.49
C VAL A 81 -5.80 -3.53 7.46
N LYS A 82 -6.86 -2.86 7.94
CA LYS A 82 -7.81 -3.45 8.89
C LYS A 82 -8.93 -4.19 8.16
N PRO A 83 -9.82 -4.92 8.86
CA PRO A 83 -11.00 -5.51 8.24
C PRO A 83 -11.84 -4.48 7.47
N LYS A 84 -12.56 -4.94 6.45
CA LYS A 84 -13.38 -4.13 5.56
C LYS A 84 -14.28 -3.15 6.33
N GLY A 85 -14.22 -1.88 5.98
CA GLY A 85 -14.96 -0.79 6.62
C GLY A 85 -14.23 -0.14 7.80
N GLN A 86 -13.05 -0.63 8.18
CA GLN A 86 -12.26 -0.07 9.28
C GLN A 86 -11.08 0.79 8.80
N GLY A 87 -10.74 0.75 7.51
CA GLY A 87 -9.70 1.59 6.93
C GLY A 87 -8.27 1.03 7.01
N VAL A 88 -7.30 1.92 6.80
CA VAL A 88 -5.85 1.63 6.87
C VAL A 88 -5.15 2.58 7.84
N ILE A 89 -4.06 2.13 8.46
CA ILE A 89 -3.26 2.92 9.41
C ILE A 89 -1.78 2.75 9.09
N ALA A 90 -1.08 3.86 8.86
CA ALA A 90 0.38 3.88 8.88
C ALA A 90 0.84 3.80 10.34
N LEU A 91 1.55 2.72 10.70
CA LEU A 91 2.08 2.54 12.06
C LEU A 91 3.45 3.21 12.21
N ASP A 92 4.19 3.31 11.12
CA ASP A 92 5.43 4.06 11.01
C ASP A 92 5.55 4.69 9.61
N CYS A 93 6.28 5.80 9.52
CA CYS A 93 6.51 6.52 8.27
C CYS A 93 7.83 7.29 8.36
N ARG A 94 8.69 7.12 7.35
CA ARG A 94 9.90 7.90 7.15
C ARG A 94 9.78 8.73 5.88
N LEU A 95 10.18 9.99 5.97
CA LEU A 95 10.18 10.95 4.87
C LEU A 95 11.55 11.63 4.80
N THR A 96 12.12 11.70 3.60
CA THR A 96 13.33 12.50 3.34
C THR A 96 12.93 13.69 2.47
N VAL A 97 13.38 14.88 2.86
CA VAL A 97 13.16 16.11 2.09
C VAL A 97 14.48 16.76 1.71
N THR A 98 14.55 17.34 0.52
CA THR A 98 15.66 18.22 0.13
C THR A 98 15.55 19.57 0.80
N MET A 99 16.69 20.11 1.22
CA MET A 99 16.81 21.50 1.72
C MET A 99 16.73 22.52 0.59
#